data_AF-A0A9E0LWT9-F1
#
_entry.id   AF-A0A9E0LWT9-F1
#
_cell.length_a   1.000
_cell.length_b   1.000
_cell.length_c   1.000
_cell.angle_alpha   90.00
_cell.angle_beta   90.00
_cell.angle_gamma   90.00
#
_symmetry.space_group_name_H-M   'P 1'
#
loop_
_entity.id
_entity.type
_entity.pdbx_description
1 polymer ?
#
loop_
_entity_poly.entity_id
_entity_poly.type
_entity_poly.pdbx_seq_one_letter_code
_entity_poly.pdbx_strand_id
1 'polypeptide(L)'
;MATLTLKNVPDELVGRLKQEAKLSRRSLNQEALARLERSLVARQQTGAEKVAIMKAARARLAHLAPLTDEFLSLAKNDGRP
;
A
#
# COMPACT_ATOMS: atom_id res chain seq x y z
N MET A 1 -5.72 -8.26 25.56
CA MET A 1 -5.70 -8.34 24.08
C MET A 1 -6.88 -9.18 23.64
N ALA A 2 -7.61 -8.76 22.61
CA ALA A 2 -8.69 -9.56 22.05
C ALA A 2 -8.11 -10.62 21.12
N THR A 3 -8.63 -11.84 21.20
CA THR A 3 -8.25 -12.94 20.30
C THR A 3 -9.41 -13.22 19.35
N LEU A 4 -9.14 -13.21 18.05
CA LEU A 4 -10.10 -13.59 17.02
C LEU A 4 -9.69 -14.94 16.44
N THR A 5 -10.61 -15.91 16.42
CA THR A 5 -10.40 -17.21 15.75
C THR A 5 -11.29 -17.29 14.52
N LEU A 6 -10.68 -17.50 13.36
CA LEU A 6 -11.40 -17.76 12.11
C LEU A 6 -11.55 -19.27 11.93
N LYS A 7 -12.78 -19.77 11.93
CA LYS A 7 -13.09 -21.18 11.70
C LYS A 7 -13.41 -21.42 10.23
N ASN A 8 -13.18 -22.64 9.76
CA ASN A 8 -13.53 -23.09 8.40
C ASN A 8 -12.90 -22.24 7.29
N VAL A 9 -11.67 -21.76 7.50
CA VAL A 9 -10.92 -21.03 6.46
C VAL A 9 -10.48 -22.03 5.38
N PRO A 10 -10.79 -21.79 4.09
CA PRO A 10 -10.37 -22.68 3.01
C PRO A 10 -8.85 -22.86 2.97
N ASP A 11 -8.38 -24.09 2.73
CA ASP A 11 -6.94 -24.39 2.72
C ASP A 11 -6.18 -23.58 1.66
N GLU A 12 -6.80 -23.34 0.50
CA GLU A 12 -6.25 -22.48 -0.54
C GLU A 12 -5.97 -21.06 -0.01
N LEU A 13 -6.92 -20.50 0.75
CA LEU A 13 -6.79 -19.17 1.32
C LEU A 13 -5.67 -19.11 2.36
N VAL A 14 -5.54 -20.15 3.20
CA VAL A 14 -4.42 -20.28 4.15
C VAL A 14 -3.08 -20.38 3.41
N GLY A 15 -3.03 -21.13 2.31
CA GLY A 15 -1.85 -21.26 1.44
C GLY A 15 -1.40 -19.91 0.89
N ARG A 16 -2.33 -19.14 0.31
CA ARG A 16 -2.06 -17.79 -0.21
C ARG A 16 -1.58 -16.86 0.90
N LEU A 17 -2.24 -16.87 2.06
CA LEU A 17 -1.82 -16.06 3.22
C LEU A 17 -0.40 -16.40 3.69
N LYS A 18 -0.01 -17.68 3.72
CA LYS A 18 1.36 -18.09 4.09
C LYS A 18 2.40 -17.62 3.07
N GLN A 19 2.08 -17.68 1.78
CA GLN A 19 2.97 -17.19 0.72
C GLN A 19 3.19 -15.68 0.85
N GLU A 20 2.11 -14.93 1.00
CA GLU A 20 2.14 -13.47 1.18
C GLU A 20 2.89 -13.06 2.44
N ALA A 21 2.69 -13.78 3.55
CA ALA A 21 3.44 -13.55 4.78
C ALA A 21 4.96 -13.70 4.59
N LYS A 22 5.40 -14.71 3.81
CA LYS A 22 6.83 -14.88 3.47
C LYS A 22 7.35 -13.73 2.61
N LEU A 23 6.59 -13.30 1.59
CA LEU A 23 6.97 -12.18 0.73
C LEU A 23 7.08 -10.87 1.52
N SER A 24 6.13 -10.62 2.41
CA SER A 24 6.12 -9.46 3.31
C SER A 24 7.13 -9.56 4.47
N ARG A 25 7.83 -10.69 4.63
CA ARG A 25 8.70 -11.03 5.78
C ARG A 25 8.01 -10.82 7.14
N ARG A 26 6.76 -11.26 7.23
CA ARG A 26 5.90 -11.17 8.43
C ARG A 26 5.51 -12.56 8.91
N SER A 27 5.15 -12.66 10.19
CA SER A 27 4.43 -13.84 10.67
C SER A 27 3.03 -13.91 10.04
N LEU A 28 2.45 -15.11 9.97
CA LEU A 28 1.10 -15.30 9.45
C LEU A 28 0.06 -14.45 10.21
N ASN A 29 0.23 -14.31 11.53
CA ASN A 29 -0.63 -13.48 12.37
C ASN A 29 -0.53 -11.99 11.99
N GLN A 30 0.69 -11.48 11.83
CA GLN A 30 0.91 -10.09 11.42
C GLN A 30 0.39 -9.82 10.01
N GLU A 31 0.52 -10.76 9.08
CA GLU A 31 -0.05 -10.63 7.75
C GLU A 31 -1.58 -10.61 7.78
N ALA A 32 -2.20 -11.47 8.59
CA ALA A 32 -3.65 -11.48 8.78
C ALA A 32 -4.16 -10.15 9.37
N LEU A 33 -3.49 -9.63 10.40
CA LEU A 33 -3.82 -8.32 10.98
C LEU A 33 -3.65 -7.19 9.96
N ALA A 34 -2.53 -7.14 9.25
CA ALA A 34 -2.29 -6.10 8.24
C ALA A 34 -3.34 -6.11 7.13
N ARG A 35 -3.80 -7.29 6.71
CA ARG A 35 -4.89 -7.41 5.73
C ARG A 35 -6.24 -6.98 6.29
N LEU A 36 -6.56 -7.36 7.53
CA LEU A 36 -7.77 -6.91 8.22
C LEU A 36 -7.78 -5.39 8.36
N GLU A 37 -6.70 -4.80 8.87
CA GLU A 37 -6.54 -3.35 8.98
C GLU A 37 -6.73 -2.68 7.61
N ARG A 38 -6.05 -3.17 6.57
CA ARG A 38 -6.19 -2.61 5.23
C ARG A 38 -7.62 -2.73 4.68
N SER A 39 -8.32 -3.82 4.97
CA SER A 39 -9.72 -4.01 4.55
C SER A 39 -10.69 -3.07 5.27
N LEU A 40 -10.43 -2.76 6.54
CA LEU A 40 -11.27 -1.90 7.37
C LEU A 40 -10.96 -0.41 7.15
N VAL A 41 -9.69 -0.08 6.88
CA VAL A 41 -9.22 1.29 6.59
C VAL A 41 -9.51 1.69 5.14
N ALA A 42 -9.58 0.72 4.23
CA ALA A 42 -10.05 0.96 2.88
C ALA A 42 -11.56 1.27 2.89
N ARG A 43 -11.93 2.48 3.34
CA ARG A 43 -13.19 3.10 2.94
C ARG A 43 -13.21 3.01 1.41
N GLN A 44 -14.26 2.39 0.87
CA GLN A 44 -14.52 2.38 -0.57
C GLN A 44 -14.69 3.84 -1.00
N GLN A 45 -13.58 4.50 -1.34
CA GLN A 45 -13.61 5.86 -1.84
C GLN A 45 -14.41 5.84 -3.13
N THR A 46 -15.47 6.63 -3.16
CA THR A 46 -16.27 6.84 -4.36
C THR A 46 -15.38 7.34 -5.49
N GLY A 47 -15.80 7.12 -6.74
CA GLY A 47 -15.07 7.67 -7.89
C GLY A 47 -14.90 9.19 -7.78
N ALA A 48 -15.90 9.89 -7.26
CA ALA A 48 -15.86 11.33 -7.04
C ALA A 48 -14.79 11.75 -6.00
N GLU A 49 -14.68 11.04 -4.88
CA GLU A 49 -13.66 11.30 -3.86
C GLU A 49 -12.24 11.09 -4.41
N LYS A 50 -12.03 10.02 -5.20
CA LYS A 50 -10.74 9.76 -5.85
C LYS A 50 -10.36 10.87 -6.81
N VAL A 51 -11.32 11.36 -7.61
CA VAL A 51 -11.09 12.49 -8.52
C VAL A 51 -10.77 13.76 -7.74
N ALA A 52 -11.47 14.03 -6.63
CA ALA A 52 -11.20 15.20 -5.79
C ALA A 52 -9.79 15.16 -5.18
N ILE A 53 -9.37 14.01 -4.63
CA ILE A 53 -8.02 13.80 -4.10
C ILE A 53 -6.96 14.03 -5.19
N MET A 54 -7.17 13.46 -6.38
CA MET A 54 -6.25 13.61 -7.50
C MET A 54 -6.15 15.07 -7.98
N LYS A 55 -7.28 15.80 -8.03
CA LYS A 55 -7.28 17.24 -8.37
C LYS A 55 -6.52 18.06 -7.32
N ALA A 56 -6.74 17.80 -6.04
CA ALA A 56 -6.04 18.47 -4.95
C ALA A 56 -4.53 18.19 -4.97
N ALA A 57 -4.14 16.94 -5.22
CA ALA A 57 -2.73 16.57 -5.39
C ALA A 57 -2.10 17.30 -6.58
N ARG A 58 -2.77 17.36 -7.74
CA ARG A 58 -2.28 18.12 -8.90
C ARG A 58 -2.13 19.60 -8.60
N ALA A 59 -3.11 20.23 -7.95
CA ALA A 59 -3.03 21.64 -7.57
C ALA A 59 -1.85 21.90 -6.61
N ARG A 60 -1.64 21.01 -5.64
CA ARG A 60 -0.50 21.10 -4.73
C ARG A 60 0.85 20.94 -5.44
N LEU A 61 0.92 20.17 -6.51
CA LEU A 61 2.17 19.94 -7.24
C LEU A 61 2.36 20.91 -8.42
N ALA A 62 1.35 21.72 -8.76
CA ALA A 62 1.34 22.56 -9.96
C ALA A 62 2.46 23.62 -9.99
N HIS A 63 3.00 24.00 -8.84
CA HIS A 63 4.08 24.98 -8.73
C HIS A 63 5.48 24.34 -8.72
N LEU A 64 5.56 23.00 -8.72
CA LEU A 64 6.84 22.31 -8.78
C LEU A 64 7.29 22.21 -10.24
N ALA A 65 8.62 22.26 -10.43
CA ALA A 65 9.21 22.00 -11.73
C ALA A 65 8.81 20.59 -12.22
N PRO A 66 8.60 20.41 -13.52
CA PRO A 66 8.31 19.10 -14.08
C PRO A 66 9.44 18.13 -13.76
N LEU A 67 9.05 16.88 -13.47
CA LEU A 67 9.99 15.79 -13.23
C LEU A 67 10.60 15.39 -14.59
N THR A 68 11.79 15.91 -14.91
CA THR A 68 12.50 15.58 -16.15
C THR A 68 13.46 14.42 -15.95
N ASP A 69 13.78 13.71 -17.04
CA ASP A 69 14.76 12.62 -17.00
C ASP A 69 16.15 13.11 -16.56
N GLU A 70 16.52 14.33 -16.94
CA GLU A 70 17.76 14.99 -16.52
C GLU A 70 17.78 15.23 -15.00
N PHE A 71 16.70 15.79 -14.44
CA PHE A 71 16.55 15.99 -13.00
C PHE A 71 16.68 14.66 -12.24
N LEU A 72 16.01 13.61 -12.72
CA LEU A 72 16.07 12.28 -12.12
C LEU A 72 17.46 11.66 -12.21
N SER A 73 18.17 11.88 -13.32
CA SER A 73 19.52 11.35 -13.52
C SER A 73 20.54 12.05 -12.60
N LEU A 74 20.45 13.37 -12.49
CA LEU A 74 21.26 14.15 -11.56
C LEU A 74 21.00 13.70 -10.11
N ALA A 75 19.73 13.66 -9.68
CA ALA A 75 19.38 13.26 -8.32
C ALA A 75 19.81 11.82 -7.96
N LYS A 76 19.84 10.89 -8.92
CA LYS A 76 20.35 9.52 -8.71
C LYS A 76 21.87 9.48 -8.51
N ASN A 77 22.60 10.36 -9.20
CA ASN A 77 24.06 10.37 -9.21
C ASN A 77 24.64 11.23 -8.07
N ASP A 78 23.92 12.26 -7.62
CA ASP A 78 24.34 13.16 -6.53
C ASP A 78 24.60 12.42 -5.20
N GLY A 79 23.91 11.29 -4.99
CA GLY A 79 24.08 10.43 -3.81
C GLY A 79 24.93 9.17 -4.03
N ARG A 80 25.58 9.02 -5.19
CA ARG A 80 26.43 7.87 -5.53
C ARG A 80 27.90 8.32 -5.63
N PRO A 81 28.71 8.17 -4.56
CA PRO A 81 30.16 8.30 -4.67
C PRO A 81 30.75 7.22 -5.59
#